data_AF-A0A5C8M5R9-F1
#
_entry.id   AF-A0A5C8M5R9-F1
#
_cell.length_a   1.000
_cell.length_b   1.000
_cell.length_c   1.000
_cell.angle_alpha   90.00
_cell.angle_beta   90.00
_cell.angle_gamma   90.00
#
_symmetry.space_group_name_H-M   'P 1'
#
loop_
_entity.id
_entity.type
_entity.pdbx_description
1 polymer ?
#
loop_
_entity_poly.entity_id
_entity_poly.type
_entity_poly.pdbx_seq_one_letter_code
_entity_poly.pdbx_strand_id
1 'polypeptide(L)'
;MGVNSKGKRKLKHNGRSYYWYVQQDAEDFGRINLKIVSEDKKFIISYLVGQSNNVQTPHSVIEGVEFEGLEDFKRQGWIRVQTPIWNDSIITPSLVKTIIEWCLKKKDQLVFIDWKGNIMELVVTKTVGTLTENFSPR
;
A
#
# COMPACT_ATOMS: atom_id res chain seq x y z
N MET A 1 9.66 -20.41 0.25
CA MET A 1 8.62 -20.49 -0.82
C MET A 1 8.93 -19.41 -1.86
N GLY A 2 9.12 -19.77 -3.14
CA GLY A 2 9.42 -18.79 -4.19
C GLY A 2 8.20 -18.05 -4.73
N VAL A 3 8.40 -16.85 -5.26
CA VAL A 3 7.40 -16.13 -6.05
C VAL A 3 7.49 -16.61 -7.50
N ASN A 4 6.38 -17.08 -8.08
CA ASN A 4 6.31 -17.40 -9.50
C ASN A 4 6.68 -16.15 -10.32
N SER A 5 7.80 -16.19 -11.02
CA SER A 5 8.41 -15.04 -11.69
C SER A 5 7.92 -14.84 -13.14
N LYS A 6 7.10 -15.77 -13.67
CA LYS A 6 6.64 -15.71 -15.06
C LYS A 6 5.75 -14.48 -15.28
N GLY A 7 6.12 -13.62 -16.23
CA GLY A 7 5.38 -12.40 -16.57
C GLY A 7 5.54 -11.23 -15.59
N LYS A 8 6.44 -11.34 -14.61
CA LYS A 8 6.67 -10.30 -13.59
C LYS A 8 8.00 -9.62 -13.79
N ARG A 9 8.04 -8.31 -13.55
CA ARG A 9 9.27 -7.53 -13.55
C ARG A 9 9.90 -7.61 -12.16
N LYS A 10 11.22 -7.79 -12.11
CA LYS A 10 11.99 -7.83 -10.86
C LYS A 10 12.63 -6.46 -10.60
N LEU A 11 12.55 -6.01 -9.36
CA LEU A 11 13.22 -4.81 -8.87
C LEU A 11 14.00 -5.18 -7.60
N LYS A 12 15.26 -4.79 -7.51
CA LYS A 12 16.03 -4.89 -6.26
C LYS A 12 16.07 -3.53 -5.58
N HIS A 13 15.68 -3.49 -4.31
CA HIS A 13 15.73 -2.29 -3.50
C HIS A 13 16.16 -2.65 -2.08
N ASN A 14 17.14 -1.92 -1.54
CA ASN A 14 17.65 -2.10 -0.18
C ASN A 14 18.03 -3.57 0.15
N GLY A 15 18.73 -4.24 -0.78
CA GLY A 15 19.12 -5.65 -0.65
C GLY A 15 17.99 -6.67 -0.81
N ARG A 16 16.73 -6.23 -0.93
CA ARG A 16 15.55 -7.10 -1.07
C ARG A 16 15.08 -7.16 -2.53
N SER A 17 14.59 -8.33 -2.93
CA SER A 17 13.99 -8.54 -4.24
C SER A 17 12.47 -8.37 -4.19
N TYR A 18 11.96 -7.53 -5.08
CA TYR A 18 10.54 -7.29 -5.29
C TYR A 18 10.15 -7.72 -6.71
N TYR A 19 8.97 -8.29 -6.85
CA TYR A 19 8.35 -8.68 -8.09
C TYR A 19 7.09 -7.86 -8.28
N TRP A 20 6.95 -7.21 -9.43
CA TRP A 20 5.79 -6.39 -9.73
C TRP A 20 5.23 -6.70 -11.11
N TYR A 21 3.93 -6.52 -11.26
CA TYR A 21 3.22 -6.74 -12.51
C TYR A 21 1.95 -5.91 -12.51
N VAL A 22 1.53 -5.53 -13.71
CA VAL A 22 0.28 -4.82 -13.95
C VAL A 22 -0.72 -5.85 -14.44
N GLN A 23 -1.85 -6.00 -13.73
CA GLN A 23 -2.97 -6.83 -14.17
C GLN A 23 -4.15 -5.93 -14.52
N GLN A 24 -4.80 -6.21 -15.63
CA GLN A 24 -6.10 -5.63 -15.93
C GLN A 24 -7.15 -6.64 -15.46
N ASP A 25 -7.97 -6.24 -14.51
CA ASP A 25 -9.01 -7.12 -14.00
C ASP A 25 -10.24 -7.01 -14.91
N ALA A 26 -10.55 -8.09 -15.62
CA ALA A 26 -11.68 -8.12 -16.54
C ALA A 26 -13.04 -8.08 -15.80
N GLU A 27 -13.06 -8.53 -14.54
CA GLU A 27 -14.25 -8.54 -13.70
C GLU A 27 -14.48 -7.19 -13.01
N ASP A 28 -13.42 -6.42 -12.76
CA ASP A 28 -13.48 -5.07 -12.17
C ASP A 28 -13.49 -3.99 -13.27
N PHE A 29 -14.37 -4.11 -14.28
CA PHE A 29 -14.62 -3.08 -15.31
C PHE A 29 -13.36 -2.58 -16.06
N GLY A 30 -12.36 -3.44 -16.27
CA GLY A 30 -11.14 -3.05 -16.99
C GLY A 30 -10.19 -2.16 -16.19
N ARG A 31 -10.35 -2.10 -14.86
CA ARG A 31 -9.43 -1.41 -13.96
C ARG A 31 -8.06 -2.07 -13.96
N ILE A 32 -7.03 -1.21 -14.02
CA ILE A 32 -5.63 -1.62 -14.08
C ILE A 32 -5.07 -1.59 -12.67
N ASN A 33 -4.61 -2.73 -12.15
CA ASN A 33 -4.01 -2.85 -10.84
C ASN A 33 -2.51 -3.17 -10.94
N LEU A 34 -1.68 -2.35 -10.32
CA LEU A 34 -0.26 -2.61 -10.10
C LEU A 34 -0.09 -3.41 -8.82
N LYS A 35 0.34 -4.67 -8.95
CA LYS A 35 0.66 -5.54 -7.81
C LYS A 35 2.16 -5.60 -7.59
N ILE A 36 2.60 -5.37 -6.35
CA ILE A 36 4.01 -5.42 -5.90
C ILE A 36 4.11 -6.43 -4.77
N VAL A 37 5.04 -7.38 -4.89
CA VAL A 37 5.21 -8.50 -3.97
C VAL A 37 6.70 -8.68 -3.65
N SER A 38 7.10 -8.77 -2.38
CA SER A 38 8.46 -9.19 -2.03
C SER A 38 8.67 -10.68 -2.28
N GLU A 39 9.94 -11.09 -2.46
CA GLU A 39 10.31 -12.50 -2.61
C GLU A 39 9.83 -13.39 -1.46
N ASP A 40 9.85 -12.86 -0.24
CA ASP A 40 9.39 -13.55 0.96
C ASP A 40 7.85 -13.49 1.14
N LYS A 41 7.14 -12.82 0.23
CA LYS A 41 5.67 -12.58 0.26
C LYS A 41 5.18 -11.85 1.52
N LYS A 42 6.08 -11.34 2.35
CA LYS A 42 5.75 -10.52 3.51
C LYS A 42 5.30 -9.11 3.13
N PHE A 43 5.73 -8.58 1.99
CA PHE A 43 5.29 -7.29 1.48
C PHE A 43 4.42 -7.56 0.26
N ILE A 44 3.14 -7.18 0.31
CA ILE A 44 2.20 -7.37 -0.80
C ILE A 44 1.31 -6.14 -0.83
N ILE A 45 1.36 -5.41 -1.94
CA ILE A 45 0.58 -4.19 -2.15
C ILE A 45 -0.03 -4.24 -3.54
N SER A 46 -1.29 -3.83 -3.62
CA SER A 46 -2.05 -3.68 -4.84
C SER A 46 -2.49 -2.22 -4.95
N TYR A 47 -1.95 -1.51 -5.94
CA TYR A 47 -2.27 -0.12 -6.23
C TYR A 47 -3.14 -0.04 -7.49
N LEU A 48 -4.24 0.70 -7.42
CA LEU A 48 -5.11 0.91 -8.57
C LEU A 48 -4.54 2.06 -9.43
N VAL A 49 -4.22 1.74 -10.69
CA VAL A 49 -3.74 2.68 -11.72
C VAL A 49 -4.93 3.42 -12.32
N GLY A 50 -4.73 4.69 -12.68
CA GLY A 50 -5.79 5.57 -13.19
C GLY A 50 -6.60 6.26 -12.09
N GLN A 51 -6.15 6.21 -10.83
CA GLN A 51 -6.82 6.91 -9.73
C GLN A 51 -6.80 8.43 -9.89
N SER A 52 -5.83 8.99 -10.62
CA SER A 52 -5.78 10.43 -10.92
C SER A 52 -7.02 10.93 -11.68
N ASN A 53 -7.77 10.04 -12.34
CA ASN A 53 -8.97 10.38 -13.12
C ASN A 53 -10.28 10.03 -12.39
N ASN A 54 -10.19 9.56 -11.14
CA ASN A 54 -11.34 9.09 -10.36
C ASN A 54 -11.72 10.10 -9.27
N VAL A 55 -13.02 10.22 -8.99
CA VAL A 55 -13.57 11.15 -7.98
C VAL A 55 -13.33 10.64 -6.54
N GLN A 56 -12.98 9.36 -6.39
CA GLN A 56 -12.76 8.71 -5.10
C GLN A 56 -11.33 8.89 -4.59
N THR A 57 -11.19 8.87 -3.27
CA THR A 57 -9.91 9.00 -2.56
C THR A 57 -8.90 7.95 -3.06
N PRO A 58 -7.71 8.38 -3.54
CA PRO A 58 -6.68 7.48 -4.01
C PRO A 58 -6.17 6.60 -2.87
N HIS A 59 -6.06 5.30 -3.13
CA HIS A 59 -5.73 4.31 -2.12
C HIS A 59 -5.04 3.09 -2.67
N SER A 60 -4.21 2.50 -1.80
CA SER A 60 -3.56 1.22 -2.03
C SER A 60 -4.11 0.17 -1.08
N VAL A 61 -4.31 -1.03 -1.60
CA VAL A 61 -4.65 -2.22 -0.81
C VAL A 61 -3.35 -2.86 -0.35
N ILE A 62 -3.17 -2.97 0.94
CA ILE A 62 -2.03 -3.64 1.59
C ILE A 62 -2.51 -5.02 2.04
N GLU A 63 -1.88 -6.05 1.49
CA GLU A 63 -2.16 -7.46 1.80
C GLU A 63 -1.04 -8.07 2.66
N GLY A 64 0.21 -7.61 2.50
CA GLY A 64 1.39 -8.19 3.14
C GLY A 64 1.64 -7.65 4.54
N VAL A 65 2.28 -8.45 5.41
CA VAL A 65 2.63 -8.20 6.84
C VAL A 65 3.65 -7.08 7.10
N GLU A 66 4.56 -6.83 6.17
CA GLU A 66 5.60 -5.80 6.32
C GLU A 66 5.12 -4.47 5.72
N PHE A 67 4.64 -3.56 6.57
CA PHE A 67 4.35 -2.18 6.20
C PHE A 67 4.54 -1.29 7.43
N GLU A 68 5.35 -0.24 7.29
CA GLU A 68 5.69 0.66 8.40
C GLU A 68 4.47 1.47 8.85
N GLY A 69 4.15 1.36 10.14
CA GLY A 69 2.97 1.99 10.75
C GLY A 69 1.72 1.10 10.85
N LEU A 70 1.83 -0.19 10.49
CA LEU A 70 0.76 -1.20 10.67
C LEU A 70 1.07 -2.25 11.74
N GLU A 71 2.13 -2.07 12.53
CA GLU A 71 2.59 -3.05 13.53
C GLU A 71 1.59 -3.22 14.70
N ASP A 72 0.96 -2.13 15.14
CA ASP A 72 -0.03 -2.13 16.22
C ASP A 72 -1.46 -2.49 15.76
N PHE A 73 -1.70 -2.57 14.44
CA PHE A 73 -3.02 -2.81 13.91
C PHE A 73 -3.33 -4.31 13.86
N LYS A 74 -4.34 -4.76 14.61
CA LYS A 74 -4.84 -6.15 14.54
C LYS A 74 -5.32 -6.43 13.10
N ARG A 75 -4.49 -7.12 12.32
CA ARG A 75 -4.79 -7.51 10.93
C ARG A 75 -5.98 -8.46 10.86
N GLN A 76 -7.12 -7.95 10.43
CA GLN A 76 -8.28 -8.74 10.03
C GLN A 76 -8.49 -8.73 8.50
N GLY A 77 -7.40 -8.89 7.73
CA GLY A 77 -7.47 -9.05 6.27
C GLY A 77 -6.85 -7.90 5.49
N TRP A 78 -7.45 -7.57 4.33
CA TRP A 78 -6.95 -6.56 3.41
C TRP A 78 -7.21 -5.16 3.95
N ILE A 79 -6.15 -4.37 4.05
CA ILE A 79 -6.21 -3.01 4.57
C ILE A 79 -6.12 -2.03 3.40
N ARG A 80 -6.98 -1.02 3.37
CA ARG A 80 -6.90 0.07 2.38
C ARG A 80 -6.38 1.31 3.05
N VAL A 81 -5.26 1.83 2.53
CA VAL A 81 -4.63 3.04 3.03
C VAL A 81 -4.64 4.09 1.94
N GLN A 82 -4.98 5.32 2.32
CA GLN A 82 -4.89 6.46 1.41
C GLN A 82 -3.45 6.65 0.98
N THR A 83 -3.26 6.72 -0.33
CA THR A 83 -1.95 6.96 -0.94
C THR A 83 -1.96 8.26 -1.73
N PRO A 84 -0.83 8.97 -1.80
CA PRO A 84 -0.76 10.13 -2.67
C PRO A 84 -1.04 9.72 -4.12
N ILE A 85 -1.57 10.67 -4.90
CA ILE A 85 -1.73 10.48 -6.35
C ILE A 85 -0.33 10.49 -6.95
N TRP A 86 0.05 9.39 -7.57
CA TRP A 86 1.27 9.30 -8.36
C TRP A 86 0.95 9.50 -9.83
N ASN A 87 1.93 9.94 -10.64
CA ASN A 87 1.74 9.97 -12.09
C ASN A 87 1.79 8.54 -12.63
N ASP A 88 0.63 7.92 -12.71
CA ASP A 88 0.44 6.51 -13.05
C ASP A 88 0.18 6.27 -14.55
N SER A 89 0.28 7.34 -15.38
CA SER A 89 0.16 7.28 -16.85
C SER A 89 1.04 6.21 -17.50
N ILE A 90 2.24 5.98 -16.93
CA ILE A 90 3.16 4.92 -17.35
C ILE A 90 3.75 4.26 -16.10
N ILE A 91 3.52 2.95 -15.95
CA ILE A 91 4.08 2.20 -14.82
C ILE A 91 5.57 1.92 -15.07
N THR A 92 6.41 2.78 -14.50
CA THR A 92 7.87 2.67 -14.57
C THR A 92 8.43 1.97 -13.32
N PRO A 93 9.61 1.31 -13.42
CA PRO A 93 10.29 0.77 -12.25
C PRO A 93 10.62 1.85 -11.21
N SER A 94 10.81 3.11 -11.65
CA SER A 94 11.01 4.26 -10.77
C SER A 94 9.77 4.55 -9.93
N LEU A 95 8.57 4.54 -10.53
CA LEU A 95 7.31 4.68 -9.80
C LEU A 95 7.13 3.55 -8.78
N VAL A 96 7.39 2.30 -9.19
CA VAL A 96 7.32 1.14 -8.30
C VAL A 96 8.27 1.31 -7.11
N LYS A 97 9.50 1.78 -7.35
CA LYS A 97 10.46 2.09 -6.30
C LYS A 97 9.92 3.16 -5.36
N THR A 98 9.35 4.25 -5.88
CA THR A 98 8.74 5.32 -5.06
C THR A 98 7.61 4.79 -4.20
N ILE A 99 6.75 3.90 -4.72
CA ILE A 99 5.68 3.27 -3.94
C ILE A 99 6.28 2.43 -2.82
N ILE A 100 7.28 1.58 -3.12
CA ILE A 100 7.96 0.76 -2.10
C ILE A 100 8.59 1.63 -1.02
N GLU A 101 9.35 2.66 -1.41
CA GLU A 101 9.97 3.61 -0.50
C GLU A 101 8.93 4.33 0.35
N TRP A 102 7.81 4.75 -0.25
CA TRP A 102 6.71 5.36 0.50
C TRP A 102 6.13 4.39 1.52
N CYS A 103 5.93 3.12 1.17
CA CYS A 103 5.37 2.10 2.06
C CYS A 103 6.32 1.75 3.23
N LEU A 104 7.62 1.71 2.96
CA LEU A 104 8.67 1.45 3.96
C LEU A 104 9.13 2.71 4.72
N LYS A 105 8.66 3.89 4.33
CA LYS A 105 8.96 5.12 5.06
C LYS A 105 8.04 5.20 6.27
N LYS A 106 8.64 5.44 7.44
CA LYS A 106 7.90 5.79 8.65
C LYS A 106 7.06 7.04 8.38
N LYS A 107 5.76 6.94 8.61
CA LYS A 107 4.82 8.04 8.47
C LYS A 107 4.42 8.50 9.85
N ASP A 108 4.10 9.77 10.00
CA ASP A 108 3.50 10.32 11.21
C ASP A 108 1.97 10.14 11.22
N GLN A 109 1.39 9.96 10.03
CA GLN A 109 -0.04 9.77 9.85
C GLN A 109 -0.35 8.75 8.75
N LEU A 110 -1.32 7.87 9.02
CA LEU A 110 -1.86 6.88 8.11
C LEU A 110 -3.38 7.01 8.10
N VAL A 111 -3.95 7.23 6.92
CA VAL A 111 -5.39 7.33 6.73
C VAL A 111 -5.88 5.99 6.17
N PHE A 112 -6.70 5.30 6.95
CA PHE A 112 -7.38 4.08 6.55
C PHE A 112 -8.70 4.44 5.93
N ILE A 113 -9.02 3.75 4.84
CA ILE A 113 -10.28 3.99 4.14
C ILE A 113 -11.04 2.70 3.90
N ASP A 114 -12.35 2.84 3.71
CA ASP A 114 -13.24 1.74 3.39
C ASP A 114 -13.26 1.43 1.89
N TRP A 115 -13.88 0.32 1.50
CA TRP A 115 -14.14 -0.01 0.09
C TRP A 115 -14.94 1.07 -0.66
N LYS A 116 -15.73 1.89 0.04
CA LYS A 116 -16.44 3.05 -0.53
C LYS A 116 -15.59 4.32 -0.68
N GLY A 117 -14.33 4.32 -0.24
CA GLY A 117 -13.47 5.51 -0.27
C GLY A 117 -13.64 6.45 0.93
N ASN A 118 -14.46 6.07 1.92
CA ASN A 118 -14.68 6.83 3.15
C ASN A 118 -13.51 6.63 4.12
N ILE A 119 -13.09 7.69 4.80
CA ILE A 119 -12.08 7.60 5.85
C ILE A 119 -12.67 6.82 7.03
N MET A 120 -12.05 5.68 7.35
CA MET A 120 -12.44 4.86 8.50
C MET A 120 -11.69 5.27 9.76
N GLU A 121 -10.38 5.44 9.66
CA GLU A 121 -9.55 5.79 10.79
C GLU A 121 -8.33 6.60 10.35
N LEU A 122 -7.99 7.63 11.12
CA LEU A 122 -6.72 8.33 11.00
C LEU A 122 -5.84 7.87 12.16
N VAL A 123 -4.82 7.07 11.86
CA VAL A 123 -3.82 6.70 12.86
C VAL A 123 -2.69 7.70 12.78
N VAL A 124 -2.54 8.51 13.82
CA VAL A 124 -1.34 9.32 14.01
C VAL A 124 -0.33 8.43 14.73
N THR A 125 0.60 7.87 13.96
CA THR A 125 1.77 7.13 14.45
C THR A 125 2.76 8.14 15.06
N LYS A 126 2.33 8.81 16.14
CA LYS A 126 3.25 9.63 16.92
C LYS A 126 4.34 8.71 17.42
N THR A 127 5.56 8.92 16.93
CA THR A 127 6.75 8.47 17.67
C THR A 127 6.92 9.41 18.84
N VAL A 128 5.97 9.38 19.79
CA VAL A 128 6.23 9.87 21.13
C VAL A 128 6.87 8.71 21.86
N GLY A 129 8.17 8.84 22.09
CA GLY A 129 8.72 8.22 23.28
C GLY A 129 7.82 8.59 24.44
N THR A 130 7.33 7.57 25.15
CA THR A 130 6.63 7.68 26.45
C THR A 130 5.48 8.68 26.53
N LEU A 131 4.25 8.15 26.57
CA LEU A 131 3.25 8.35 27.63
C LEU A 131 1.85 8.17 27.03
N THR A 132 1.22 7.08 27.43
CA THR A 132 -0.21 6.81 27.29
C THR A 132 -0.94 7.78 28.20
N GLU A 133 -1.60 8.79 27.65
CA GLU A 133 -2.67 9.49 28.36
C GLU A 133 -3.99 9.28 27.60
N ASN A 134 -4.82 8.44 28.22
CA ASN A 134 -6.18 8.13 27.81
C ASN A 134 -7.06 9.37 28.02
N PHE A 135 -7.52 9.98 26.93
CA PHE A 135 -8.66 10.91 27.00
C PHE A 135 -9.96 10.13 26.80
N SER A 136 -10.72 9.99 27.89
CA SER A 136 -12.12 9.56 27.87
C SER A 136 -13.01 10.81 27.84
N PRO A 137 -13.89 11.00 26.84
CA PRO A 137 -14.89 12.04 26.90
C PRO A 137 -16.01 11.65 27.89
N ARG A 138 -16.47 12.66 28.64
CA ARG A 138 -17.56 12.57 29.62
C ARG A 138 -18.92 12.35 28.98
#